data_AF-A0A7G2SE72-F1
#
_entry.id   AF-A0A7G2SE72-F1
#
_cell.length_a   1.000
_cell.length_b   1.000
_cell.length_c   1.000
_cell.angle_alpha   90.00
_cell.angle_beta   90.00
_cell.angle_gamma   90.00
#
_symmetry.space_group_name_H-M   'P 1'
#
loop_
_entity.id
_entity.type
_entity.pdbx_description
1 polymer ?
#
loop_
_entity_poly.entity_id
_entity_poly.type
_entity_poly.pdbx_seq_one_letter_code
_entity_poly.pdbx_strand_id
1 'polypeptide(L)'
;MGALQNCEISMNTKSNRFNYSAVTLLTACTIVAGMTLACHPAASPVVPSHYTTAPSVYGVKDIKLTSKDTGIATIRLDDFILKANFQFETHPDSYGVVGSDFTAVNIINLYDIEISDLKGNKYRDFTNYEDHLNINNLIATYVENNKLTEE
;
A
#
# COMPACT_ATOMS: atom_id res chain seq x y z
N MET A 1 -85.99 1.02 32.39
CA MET A 1 -84.56 0.65 32.28
C MET A 1 -84.12 0.07 33.61
N GLY A 2 -83.95 -1.25 33.68
CA GLY A 2 -83.53 -1.97 34.88
C GLY A 2 -82.60 -3.09 34.46
N ALA A 3 -81.43 -3.13 35.09
CA ALA A 3 -80.25 -3.88 34.67
C ALA A 3 -80.43 -5.40 34.74
N LEU A 4 -79.81 -6.09 33.78
CA LEU A 4 -79.69 -7.55 33.72
C LEU A 4 -78.74 -8.02 34.83
N GLN A 5 -79.28 -8.84 35.74
CA GLN A 5 -78.57 -9.42 36.87
C GLN A 5 -78.23 -10.89 36.55
N ASN A 6 -76.92 -11.12 36.40
CA ASN A 6 -76.12 -12.31 36.69
C ASN A 6 -76.76 -13.70 36.45
N CYS A 7 -76.29 -14.39 35.40
CA CYS A 7 -76.33 -15.86 35.35
C CYS A 7 -75.05 -16.43 35.98
N GLU A 8 -75.20 -17.09 37.12
CA GLU A 8 -74.16 -17.91 37.75
C GLU A 8 -73.88 -19.16 36.92
N ILE A 9 -72.60 -19.54 36.84
CA ILE A 9 -72.16 -20.80 36.23
C ILE A 9 -72.34 -21.91 37.28
N SER A 10 -73.23 -22.87 37.01
CA SER A 10 -73.25 -24.14 37.73
C SER A 10 -72.89 -25.26 36.77
N MET A 11 -71.61 -25.66 36.80
CA MET A 11 -71.11 -26.81 36.06
C MET A 11 -70.98 -27.98 37.04
N ASN A 12 -71.91 -28.93 36.94
CA ASN A 12 -71.85 -30.19 37.66
C ASN A 12 -71.87 -31.33 36.65
N THR A 13 -70.69 -31.85 36.32
CA THR A 13 -70.62 -33.21 35.78
C THR A 13 -69.32 -33.92 36.15
N LYS A 14 -69.52 -35.14 36.60
CA LYS A 14 -68.64 -36.00 37.39
C LYS A 14 -67.38 -36.44 36.65
N SER A 15 -66.26 -36.47 37.37
CA SER A 15 -65.00 -37.06 36.92
C SER A 15 -65.14 -38.55 36.66
N ASN A 16 -64.73 -39.03 35.49
CA ASN A 16 -64.51 -40.46 35.24
C ASN A 16 -63.02 -40.68 34.97
N ARG A 17 -62.38 -41.48 35.84
CA ARG A 17 -60.95 -41.77 35.84
C ARG A 17 -60.70 -43.04 35.04
N PHE A 18 -60.41 -42.93 33.75
CA PHE A 18 -59.87 -44.04 32.98
C PHE A 18 -58.74 -43.55 32.06
N ASN A 19 -57.51 -43.94 32.42
CA ASN A 19 -56.35 -44.19 31.55
C ASN A 19 -55.45 -43.01 31.09
N TYR A 20 -54.86 -42.26 32.03
CA TYR A 20 -53.80 -41.25 31.77
C TYR A 20 -52.36 -41.74 32.07
N SER A 21 -52.04 -43.02 31.90
CA SER A 21 -50.70 -43.55 32.20
C SER A 21 -50.14 -44.45 31.09
N ALA A 22 -50.17 -43.98 29.83
CA ALA A 22 -49.47 -44.65 28.73
C ALA A 22 -49.07 -43.71 27.57
N VAL A 23 -48.89 -42.41 27.81
CA VAL A 23 -48.32 -41.50 26.79
C VAL A 23 -47.32 -40.56 27.46
N THR A 24 -46.22 -41.14 27.94
CA THR A 24 -44.99 -40.42 28.27
C THR A 24 -43.88 -40.95 27.35
N LEU A 25 -43.02 -40.05 26.88
CA LEU A 25 -41.77 -40.29 26.13
C LEU A 25 -41.87 -40.51 24.60
N LEU A 26 -42.25 -39.50 23.80
CA LEU A 26 -41.76 -39.43 22.40
C LEU A 26 -41.79 -38.05 21.70
N THR A 27 -41.68 -36.92 22.41
CA THR A 27 -41.79 -35.59 21.76
C THR A 27 -40.86 -34.53 22.35
N ALA A 28 -39.59 -34.84 22.57
CA ALA A 28 -38.61 -33.86 23.06
C ALA A 28 -37.21 -33.90 22.39
N CYS A 29 -37.02 -34.63 21.28
CA CYS A 29 -35.71 -34.77 20.63
C CYS A 29 -35.65 -34.33 19.14
N THR A 30 -36.56 -33.48 18.67
CA THR A 30 -36.58 -33.07 17.24
C THR A 30 -36.36 -31.58 16.99
N ILE A 31 -35.77 -30.82 17.93
CA ILE A 31 -35.40 -29.40 17.71
C ILE A 31 -33.93 -29.11 18.08
N VAL A 32 -33.04 -30.10 17.93
CA VAL A 32 -31.57 -29.88 18.00
C VAL A 32 -30.85 -30.58 16.84
N ALA A 33 -31.47 -30.58 15.66
CA ALA A 33 -30.83 -31.05 14.41
C ALA A 33 -31.00 -30.04 13.25
N GLY A 34 -31.41 -28.80 13.55
CA GLY A 34 -31.74 -27.78 12.54
C GLY A 34 -30.81 -26.55 12.54
N MET A 35 -29.66 -26.60 13.23
CA MET A 35 -28.76 -25.43 13.35
C MET A 35 -27.26 -25.79 13.23
N THR A 36 -26.87 -26.67 12.28
CA THR A 36 -25.44 -26.85 11.96
C THR A 36 -25.14 -26.94 10.46
N LEU A 37 -26.07 -26.56 9.58
CA LEU A 37 -25.90 -26.70 8.11
C LEU A 37 -26.23 -25.42 7.32
N ALA A 38 -26.03 -24.25 7.92
CA ALA A 38 -26.09 -22.99 7.18
C ALA A 38 -24.90 -22.11 7.58
N CYS A 39 -24.06 -21.83 6.58
CA CYS A 39 -22.93 -20.90 6.63
C CYS A 39 -21.64 -21.42 7.28
N HIS A 40 -21.01 -22.39 6.61
CA HIS A 40 -19.57 -22.26 6.44
C HIS A 40 -19.41 -21.45 5.16
N PRO A 41 -19.04 -20.15 5.19
CA PRO A 41 -18.52 -19.55 3.97
C PRO A 41 -17.29 -20.40 3.63
N ALA A 42 -17.30 -21.04 2.46
CA ALA A 42 -16.08 -21.60 1.93
C ALA A 42 -15.04 -20.48 2.00
N ALA A 43 -13.95 -20.70 2.73
CA ALA A 43 -12.86 -19.73 2.75
C ALA A 43 -12.44 -19.57 1.29
N SER A 44 -12.77 -18.42 0.70
CA SER A 44 -12.22 -18.05 -0.60
C SER A 44 -10.71 -18.18 -0.44
N PRO A 45 -10.02 -18.93 -1.33
CA PRO A 45 -8.57 -18.98 -1.26
C PRO A 45 -8.09 -17.53 -1.27
N VAL A 46 -7.35 -17.15 -0.22
CA VAL A 46 -6.60 -15.90 -0.22
C VAL A 46 -5.55 -16.11 -1.30
N VAL A 47 -5.90 -15.72 -2.53
CA VAL A 47 -4.90 -15.49 -3.56
C VAL A 47 -4.12 -14.30 -3.02
N PRO A 48 -2.81 -14.43 -2.71
CA PRO A 48 -2.02 -13.26 -2.40
C PRO A 48 -2.22 -12.32 -3.59
N SER A 49 -2.70 -11.11 -3.33
CA SER A 49 -2.60 -10.06 -4.33
C SER A 49 -1.11 -9.82 -4.49
N HIS A 50 -0.49 -10.56 -5.40
CA HIS A 50 0.77 -10.16 -5.98
C HIS A 50 0.40 -8.91 -6.77
N TYR A 51 0.49 -7.75 -6.11
CA TYR A 51 0.69 -6.52 -6.84
C TYR A 51 1.98 -6.76 -7.62
N THR A 52 1.85 -7.09 -8.90
CA THR A 52 2.87 -6.78 -9.88
C THR A 52 2.91 -5.25 -9.91
N THR A 53 3.57 -4.66 -8.92
CA THR A 53 4.09 -3.31 -9.06
C THR A 53 5.08 -3.42 -10.20
N ALA A 54 4.74 -2.80 -11.34
CA ALA A 54 5.72 -2.58 -12.37
C ALA A 54 6.97 -1.98 -11.71
N PRO A 55 8.18 -2.44 -12.06
CA PRO A 55 9.39 -1.93 -11.46
C PRO A 55 9.40 -0.40 -11.62
N SER A 56 9.61 0.30 -10.51
CA SER A 56 9.70 1.75 -10.51
C SER A 56 10.82 2.19 -11.46
N VAL A 57 10.52 3.13 -12.35
CA VAL A 57 11.50 3.67 -13.30
C VAL A 57 12.16 4.87 -12.65
N TYR A 58 13.31 4.60 -12.02
CA TYR A 58 14.14 5.60 -11.38
C TYR A 58 15.47 5.71 -12.13
N GLY A 59 15.80 6.87 -12.70
CA GLY A 59 17.06 7.01 -13.43
C GLY A 59 17.30 8.36 -14.07
N VAL A 60 18.57 8.64 -14.37
CA VAL A 60 18.98 9.84 -15.10
C VAL A 60 18.45 9.78 -16.52
N LYS A 61 17.71 10.82 -16.93
CA LYS A 61 17.30 11.02 -18.31
C LYS A 61 18.35 11.82 -19.09
N ASP A 62 18.88 12.86 -18.46
CA ASP A 62 19.90 13.74 -19.04
C ASP A 62 20.67 14.48 -17.94
N ILE A 63 21.97 14.68 -18.14
CA ILE A 63 22.81 15.56 -17.32
C ILE A 63 23.61 16.45 -18.24
N LYS A 64 23.63 17.75 -17.93
CA LYS A 64 24.44 18.74 -18.62
C LYS A 64 25.24 19.55 -17.62
N LEU A 65 26.56 19.51 -17.73
CA LEU A 65 27.43 20.41 -16.98
C LEU A 65 27.25 21.84 -17.50
N THR A 66 27.12 22.78 -16.58
CA THR A 66 26.98 24.21 -16.87
C THR A 66 28.26 24.98 -16.58
N SER A 67 29.13 24.42 -15.74
CA SER A 67 30.47 24.93 -15.46
C SER A 67 31.37 23.80 -14.96
N LYS A 68 32.54 24.15 -14.41
CA LYS A 68 33.49 23.20 -13.81
C LYS A 68 32.95 22.48 -12.57
N ASP A 69 31.97 23.07 -11.86
CA ASP A 69 31.48 22.61 -10.55
C ASP A 69 29.95 22.68 -10.44
N THR A 70 29.24 22.96 -11.53
CA THR A 70 27.77 22.99 -11.57
C THR A 70 27.20 22.30 -12.80
N GLY A 71 25.98 21.80 -12.67
CA GLY A 71 25.22 21.21 -13.76
C GLY A 71 23.72 21.20 -13.53
N ILE A 72 23.00 20.67 -14.51
CA ILE A 72 21.55 20.48 -14.49
C ILE A 72 21.28 18.99 -14.74
N ALA A 73 20.49 18.38 -13.87
CA ALA A 73 20.05 17.01 -13.99
C ALA A 73 18.56 16.96 -14.33
N THR A 74 18.19 16.07 -15.24
CA THR A 74 16.80 15.66 -15.50
C THR A 74 16.69 14.18 -15.16
N ILE A 75 15.84 13.85 -14.20
CA ILE A 75 15.70 12.51 -13.62
C ILE A 75 14.26 12.05 -13.81
N ARG A 76 14.08 10.79 -14.20
CA ARG A 76 12.76 10.14 -14.24
C ARG A 76 12.49 9.48 -12.89
N LEU A 77 11.32 9.79 -12.35
CA LEU A 77 10.77 9.26 -11.10
C LEU A 77 9.38 8.66 -11.41
N ASP A 78 9.33 7.43 -11.91
CA ASP A 78 8.10 6.77 -12.36
C ASP A 78 7.32 7.61 -13.40
N ASP A 79 6.21 8.21 -12.95
CA ASP A 79 5.30 9.08 -13.70
C ASP A 79 5.65 10.58 -13.60
N PHE A 80 6.78 10.90 -12.97
CA PHE A 80 7.29 12.24 -12.80
C PHE A 80 8.66 12.43 -13.44
N ILE A 81 8.95 13.69 -13.73
CA ILE A 81 10.26 14.20 -14.12
C ILE A 81 10.68 15.20 -13.05
N LEU A 82 11.84 14.97 -12.46
CA LEU A 82 12.52 15.92 -11.59
C LEU A 82 13.63 16.60 -12.39
N LYS A 83 13.64 17.93 -12.39
CA LYS A 83 14.71 18.74 -12.93
C LYS A 83 15.31 19.56 -11.81
N ALA A 84 16.63 19.53 -11.66
CA ALA A 84 17.30 20.26 -10.61
C ALA A 84 18.68 20.75 -11.07
N ASN A 85 19.11 21.87 -10.48
CA ASN A 85 20.48 22.31 -10.55
C ASN A 85 21.28 21.58 -9.47
N PHE A 86 22.54 21.26 -9.76
CA PHE A 86 23.43 20.64 -8.79
C PHE A 86 24.80 21.30 -8.79
N GLN A 87 25.45 21.26 -7.63
CA GLN A 87 26.84 21.65 -7.44
C GLN A 87 27.64 20.41 -7.02
N PHE A 88 28.85 20.26 -7.55
CA PHE A 88 29.67 19.09 -7.31
C PHE A 88 31.14 19.45 -7.11
N GLU A 89 31.85 18.55 -6.45
CA GLU A 89 33.31 18.57 -6.31
C GLU A 89 33.89 17.30 -6.91
N THR A 90 35.10 17.42 -7.46
CA THR A 90 35.85 16.29 -8.01
C THR A 90 37.12 16.03 -7.21
N HIS A 91 37.49 14.77 -7.08
CA HIS A 91 38.74 14.37 -6.45
C HIS A 91 39.33 13.14 -7.14
N PRO A 92 40.66 13.02 -7.25
CA PRO A 92 41.29 11.82 -7.78
C PRO A 92 41.07 10.65 -6.81
N ASP A 93 40.69 9.51 -7.34
CA ASP A 93 40.47 8.27 -6.57
C ASP A 93 40.95 7.04 -7.36
N SER A 94 41.06 5.89 -6.70
CA SER A 94 41.55 4.65 -7.29
C SER A 94 41.01 3.42 -6.57
N TYR A 95 40.71 2.36 -7.32
CA TYR A 95 40.33 1.06 -6.74
C TYR A 95 41.50 0.30 -6.08
N GLY A 96 42.67 0.93 -5.94
CA GLY A 96 43.84 0.35 -5.27
C GLY A 96 44.64 -0.64 -6.13
N VAL A 97 44.36 -0.71 -7.44
CA VAL A 97 45.15 -1.49 -8.39
C VAL A 97 45.74 -0.58 -9.47
N VAL A 98 46.88 -0.96 -10.02
CA VAL A 98 47.57 -0.14 -11.02
C VAL A 98 46.68 0.06 -12.25
N GLY A 99 46.48 1.32 -12.66
CA GLY A 99 45.67 1.68 -13.82
C GLY A 99 44.17 1.79 -13.55
N SER A 100 43.75 1.75 -12.28
CA SER A 100 42.34 1.93 -11.88
C SER A 100 42.02 3.33 -11.36
N ASP A 101 42.82 4.31 -11.74
CA ASP A 101 42.63 5.70 -11.31
C ASP A 101 41.43 6.30 -12.04
N PHE A 102 40.60 7.04 -11.31
CA PHE A 102 39.42 7.73 -11.84
C PHE A 102 39.19 9.05 -11.11
N THR A 103 38.31 9.88 -11.65
CA THR A 103 37.85 11.09 -10.98
C THR A 103 36.54 10.79 -10.27
N ALA A 104 36.56 10.76 -8.94
CA ALA A 104 35.36 10.64 -8.13
C ALA A 104 34.63 11.98 -8.05
N VAL A 105 33.29 11.92 -8.00
CA VAL A 105 32.38 13.06 -8.04
C VAL A 105 31.50 13.03 -6.80
N ASN A 106 31.47 14.14 -6.06
CA ASN A 106 30.59 14.29 -4.92
C ASN A 106 29.61 15.44 -5.17
N ILE A 107 28.30 15.18 -5.09
CA ILE A 107 27.28 16.22 -5.20
C ILE A 107 27.12 16.89 -3.84
N ILE A 108 27.53 18.16 -3.74
CA ILE A 108 27.52 18.91 -2.49
C ILE A 108 26.23 19.70 -2.28
N ASN A 109 25.47 19.96 -3.35
CA ASN A 109 24.21 20.69 -3.26
C ASN A 109 23.26 20.34 -4.41
N LEU A 110 21.97 20.31 -4.11
CA LEU A 110 20.87 20.13 -5.05
C LEU A 110 19.85 21.26 -4.83
N TYR A 111 19.53 22.04 -5.86
CA TYR A 111 18.73 23.25 -5.72
C TYR A 111 17.87 23.53 -6.96
N ASP A 112 16.94 24.48 -6.83
CA ASP A 112 15.95 24.83 -7.86
C ASP A 112 15.19 23.60 -8.40
N ILE A 113 14.71 22.74 -7.48
CA ILE A 113 14.02 21.50 -7.82
C ILE A 113 12.64 21.82 -8.42
N GLU A 114 12.44 21.40 -9.65
CA GLU A 114 11.17 21.41 -10.36
C GLU A 114 10.68 19.99 -10.60
N ILE A 115 9.46 19.68 -10.19
CA ILE A 115 8.82 18.40 -10.46
C ILE A 115 7.62 18.59 -11.38
N SER A 116 7.53 17.78 -12.43
CA SER A 116 6.35 17.69 -13.28
C SER A 116 5.94 16.26 -13.54
N ASP A 117 4.66 16.02 -13.83
CA ASP A 117 4.25 14.73 -14.41
C ASP A 117 4.76 14.58 -15.86
N LEU A 118 4.54 13.41 -16.48
CA LEU A 118 4.88 13.17 -17.89
C LEU A 118 4.11 14.07 -18.88
N LYS A 119 3.05 14.76 -18.45
CA LYS A 119 2.26 15.70 -19.26
C LYS A 119 2.74 17.14 -19.08
N GLY A 120 3.70 17.39 -18.19
CA GLY A 120 4.25 18.71 -17.89
C GLY A 120 3.50 19.51 -16.83
N ASN A 121 2.52 18.92 -16.13
CA ASN A 121 1.86 19.57 -15.01
C ASN A 121 2.84 19.68 -13.84
N LYS A 122 3.00 20.88 -13.26
CA LYS A 122 3.95 21.13 -12.17
C LYS A 122 3.38 20.70 -10.82
N TYR A 123 4.24 20.14 -9.98
CA TYR A 123 3.93 19.74 -8.62
C TYR A 123 4.88 20.43 -7.64
N ARG A 124 4.41 20.57 -6.39
CA ARG A 124 5.31 20.93 -5.29
C ARG A 124 6.32 19.81 -5.11
N ASP A 125 7.54 20.18 -4.73
CA ASP A 125 8.54 19.21 -4.30
C ASP A 125 7.97 18.32 -3.18
N PHE A 126 7.95 17.01 -3.45
CA PHE A 126 7.50 15.97 -2.53
C PHE A 126 8.65 15.07 -2.09
N THR A 127 9.87 15.38 -2.49
CA THR A 127 11.07 14.62 -2.12
C THR A 127 11.45 14.92 -0.68
N ASN A 128 12.05 13.93 -0.03
CA ASN A 128 12.60 14.04 1.31
C ASN A 128 14.14 13.92 1.30
N TYR A 129 14.73 13.93 2.49
CA TYR A 129 16.18 13.83 2.65
C TYR A 129 16.80 12.58 2.01
N GLU A 130 16.16 11.42 2.16
CA GLU A 130 16.65 10.16 1.58
C GLU A 130 16.55 10.19 0.05
N ASP A 131 15.49 10.80 -0.49
CA ASP A 131 15.36 10.99 -1.92
C ASP A 131 16.49 11.88 -2.46
N HIS A 132 16.87 12.94 -1.74
CA HIS A 132 17.98 13.82 -2.13
C HIS A 132 19.32 13.09 -2.11
N LEU A 133 19.58 12.26 -1.08
CA LEU A 133 20.79 11.43 -1.04
C LEU A 133 20.84 10.46 -2.23
N ASN A 134 19.73 9.81 -2.54
CA ASN A 134 19.65 8.89 -3.67
C ASN A 134 19.82 9.60 -5.01
N ILE A 135 19.23 10.80 -5.17
CA ILE A 135 19.41 11.66 -6.35
C ILE A 135 20.89 12.04 -6.50
N ASN A 136 21.55 12.47 -5.42
CA ASN A 136 22.94 12.87 -5.43
C ASN A 136 23.84 11.70 -5.87
N ASN A 137 23.65 10.51 -5.29
CA ASN A 137 24.40 9.32 -5.67
C ASN A 137 24.15 8.92 -7.14
N LEU A 138 22.91 9.04 -7.60
CA LEU A 138 22.54 8.75 -8.98
C LEU A 138 23.21 9.72 -9.96
N ILE A 139 23.24 11.02 -9.66
CA ILE A 139 23.91 12.04 -10.47
C ILE A 139 25.42 11.78 -10.48
N ALA A 140 26.05 11.61 -9.32
CA ALA A 140 27.49 11.34 -9.20
C ALA A 140 27.90 10.11 -10.04
N THR A 141 27.22 8.99 -9.83
CA THR A 141 27.45 7.73 -10.57
C THR A 141 27.32 7.93 -12.08
N TYR A 142 26.34 8.71 -12.53
CA TYR A 142 26.18 8.99 -13.95
C TYR A 142 27.33 9.84 -14.50
N VAL A 143 27.75 10.88 -13.79
CA VAL A 143 28.85 11.76 -14.19
C VAL A 143 30.16 10.96 -14.31
N GLU A 144 30.46 10.13 -13.32
CA GLU A 144 31.65 9.26 -13.29
C GLU A 144 31.64 8.23 -14.42
N ASN A 145 30.55 7.46 -14.56
CA ASN A 145 30.45 6.40 -15.57
C ASN A 145 30.51 6.94 -17.01
N ASN A 146 30.09 8.18 -17.23
CA ASN A 146 30.13 8.84 -18.53
C ASN A 146 31.34 9.77 -18.70
N LYS A 147 32.26 9.83 -17.72
CA LYS A 147 33.48 10.64 -17.76
C LYS A 147 33.22 12.11 -18.10
N LEU A 148 32.12 12.68 -17.59
CA LEU A 148 31.69 14.03 -18.01
C LEU A 148 32.60 15.15 -17.49
N THR A 149 33.45 14.87 -16.50
CA THR A 149 34.38 15.81 -15.87
C THR A 149 35.84 15.60 -16.29
N GLU A 150 36.13 14.57 -17.09
CA GLU A 150 37.48 14.27 -17.57
C GLU A 150 37.72 15.06 -18.88
N GLU A 151 38.72 15.96 -18.90
CA GLU A 151 39.18 16.69 -20.11
C GLU A 151 40.39 16.01 -20.78
#